data_AF-A0A5V7PQF6-F1
#
_entry.id   AF-A0A5V7PQF6-F1
#
_cell.length_a   1.000
_cell.length_b   1.000
_cell.length_c   1.000
_cell.angle_alpha   90.00
_cell.angle_beta   90.00
_cell.angle_gamma   90.00
#
_symmetry.space_group_name_H-M   'P 1'
#
loop_
_entity.id
_entity.type
_entity.pdbx_description
1 polymer ?
#
loop_
_entity_poly.entity_id
_entity_poly.type
_entity_poly.pdbx_seq_one_letter_code
_entity_poly.pdbx_strand_id
1 'polypeptide(L)'
;MVKNTVNDKSKQISIRIPHDVIDSMEALKRPDESNAGFIVTAMRGEVARRQATATGPESLQIELNRALETLAKIEEIGERAGTDIRAIVDIAHAELEARQRKKSKDNPDQ
;
A
#
# COMPACT_ATOMS: atom_id res chain seq x y z
N MET A 1 -14.52 46.52 4.18
CA MET A 1 -13.29 45.73 3.99
C MET A 1 -13.59 44.28 4.34
N VAL A 2 -13.75 43.41 3.35
CA VAL A 2 -13.98 41.97 3.58
C VAL A 2 -12.66 41.37 4.05
N LYS A 3 -12.60 40.95 5.32
CA LYS A 3 -11.45 40.18 5.81
C LYS A 3 -11.52 38.80 5.16
N ASN A 4 -10.72 38.57 4.13
CA ASN A 4 -10.40 37.21 3.72
C ASN A 4 -9.78 36.51 4.94
N THR A 5 -10.52 35.62 5.57
CA THR A 5 -9.99 34.67 6.55
C THR A 5 -9.14 33.66 5.79
N VAL A 6 -7.91 34.05 5.46
CA VAL A 6 -6.90 33.11 4.96
C VAL A 6 -6.54 32.22 6.13
N ASN A 7 -7.15 31.03 6.17
CA ASN A 7 -6.64 29.91 6.93
C ASN A 7 -5.55 29.27 6.06
N ASP A 8 -4.32 29.19 6.53
CA ASP A 8 -3.19 28.63 5.76
C ASP A 8 -3.43 27.19 5.27
N LYS A 9 -4.44 26.50 5.83
CA LYS A 9 -4.83 25.13 5.43
C LYS A 9 -6.02 25.06 4.46
N SER A 10 -6.79 26.13 4.24
CA SER A 10 -7.99 26.08 3.38
C SER A 10 -8.37 27.44 2.78
N LYS A 11 -8.86 27.43 1.53
CA LYS A 11 -9.41 28.60 0.84
C LYS A 11 -10.91 28.41 0.58
N GLN A 12 -11.71 29.41 0.91
CA GLN A 12 -13.13 29.43 0.57
C GLN A 12 -13.32 29.98 -0.85
N ILE A 13 -14.10 29.28 -1.67
CA ILE A 13 -14.44 29.67 -3.03
C ILE A 13 -15.97 29.71 -3.12
N SER A 14 -16.52 30.78 -3.72
CA SER A 14 -17.96 30.93 -3.94
C SER A 14 -18.27 30.76 -5.43
N ILE A 15 -19.06 29.74 -5.77
CA ILE A 15 -19.54 29.47 -7.13
C ILE A 15 -21.02 29.12 -7.10
N ARG A 16 -21.70 29.26 -8.24
CA ARG A 16 -23.05 28.73 -8.44
C ARG A 16 -22.93 27.37 -9.11
N ILE A 17 -23.64 26.38 -8.57
CA ILE A 17 -23.71 25.01 -9.11
C ILE A 17 -25.14 24.82 -9.66
N PRO A 18 -25.31 24.32 -10.89
CA PRO A 18 -26.63 24.01 -11.45
C PRO A 18 -27.45 23.05 -10.57
N HIS A 19 -28.77 23.19 -10.59
CA HIS A 19 -29.67 22.39 -9.74
C HIS A 19 -29.59 20.90 -10.05
N ASP A 20 -29.57 20.51 -11.31
CA ASP A 20 -29.42 19.12 -11.77
C ASP A 20 -28.15 18.46 -11.23
N VAL A 21 -27.06 19.21 -11.11
CA VAL A 21 -25.80 18.73 -10.54
C VAL A 21 -25.90 18.55 -9.02
N ILE A 22 -26.59 19.45 -8.32
CA ILE A 22 -26.84 19.31 -6.87
C ILE A 22 -27.76 18.12 -6.60
N ASP A 23 -28.83 17.95 -7.38
CA ASP A 23 -29.76 16.84 -7.22
C ASP A 23 -29.05 15.50 -7.47
N SER A 24 -28.20 15.44 -8.49
CA SER A 24 -27.36 14.27 -8.77
C SER A 24 -26.39 13.97 -7.63
N MET A 25 -25.78 15.00 -7.03
CA MET A 25 -24.92 14.84 -5.86
C MET A 25 -25.70 14.25 -4.68
N GLU A 26 -26.86 14.83 -4.32
CA GLU A 26 -27.66 14.36 -3.19
C GLU A 26 -28.15 12.92 -3.39
N ALA A 27 -28.46 12.52 -4.63
CA ALA A 27 -28.85 11.15 -4.95
C ALA A 27 -27.70 10.13 -4.86
N LEU A 28 -26.45 10.55 -5.10
CA LEU A 28 -25.26 9.67 -5.11
C LEU A 28 -24.44 9.74 -3.81
N LYS A 29 -24.71 10.74 -2.97
CA LYS A 29 -24.02 10.96 -1.69
C LYS A 29 -24.26 9.79 -0.75
N ARG A 30 -23.21 9.34 -0.07
CA ARG A 30 -23.33 8.26 0.92
C ARG A 30 -24.07 8.75 2.18
N PRO A 31 -24.74 7.87 2.94
CA PRO A 31 -25.51 8.27 4.13
C PRO A 31 -24.72 9.10 5.17
N ASP A 32 -23.44 8.81 5.34
CA ASP A 32 -22.56 9.49 6.31
C ASP A 32 -21.63 10.53 5.67
N GLU A 33 -21.85 10.89 4.41
CA GLU A 33 -21.03 11.84 3.68
C GLU A 33 -21.63 13.25 3.69
N SER A 34 -20.81 14.24 4.06
CA SER A 34 -21.20 15.65 3.97
C SER A 34 -21.08 16.17 2.53
N ASN A 35 -21.87 17.19 2.18
CA ASN A 35 -21.78 17.83 0.86
C ASN A 35 -20.36 18.36 0.57
N ALA A 36 -19.72 18.93 1.59
CA ALA A 36 -18.33 19.37 1.49
C ALA A 36 -17.37 18.19 1.27
N GLY A 37 -17.58 17.07 1.97
CA GLY A 37 -16.82 15.83 1.78
C GLY A 37 -16.94 15.28 0.35
N PHE A 38 -18.15 15.24 -0.19
CA PHE A 38 -18.41 14.82 -1.56
C PHE A 38 -17.67 15.72 -2.56
N ILE A 39 -17.83 17.04 -2.44
CA ILE A 39 -17.22 18.02 -3.35
C ILE A 39 -15.68 17.95 -3.30
N VAL A 40 -15.09 17.92 -2.10
CA VAL A 40 -13.63 17.80 -1.94
C VAL A 40 -13.12 16.50 -2.54
N THR A 41 -13.82 15.39 -2.35
CA THR A 41 -13.46 14.09 -2.93
C THR A 41 -13.54 14.12 -4.46
N ALA A 42 -14.62 14.68 -5.03
CA ALA A 42 -14.77 14.84 -6.47
C ALA A 42 -13.65 15.71 -7.07
N MET A 43 -13.32 16.84 -6.43
CA MET A 43 -12.23 17.72 -6.85
C MET A 43 -10.87 17.02 -6.82
N ARG A 44 -10.57 16.27 -5.73
CA ARG A 44 -9.33 15.49 -5.63
C ARG A 44 -9.24 14.43 -6.73
N GLY A 45 -10.33 13.73 -7.00
CA GLY A 45 -10.40 12.75 -8.08
C GLY A 45 -10.13 13.36 -9.45
N GLU A 46 -10.69 14.54 -9.74
CA GLU A 46 -10.44 15.25 -11.00
C GLU A 46 -9.00 15.73 -11.14
N VAL A 47 -8.39 16.25 -10.05
CA VAL A 47 -6.96 16.60 -10.05
C VAL A 47 -6.10 15.39 -10.35
N ALA A 48 -6.35 14.26 -9.69
CA ALA A 48 -5.60 13.02 -9.93
C ALA A 48 -5.75 12.52 -11.37
N ARG A 49 -6.96 12.55 -11.94
CA ARG A 49 -7.20 12.20 -13.35
C ARG A 49 -6.39 13.09 -14.30
N ARG A 50 -6.41 14.41 -14.10
CA ARG A 50 -5.65 15.34 -14.95
C ARG A 50 -4.14 15.18 -14.78
N GLN A 51 -3.67 14.91 -13.57
CA GLN A 51 -2.26 14.61 -13.33
C GLN A 51 -1.84 13.33 -14.06
N ALA A 52 -2.64 12.26 -13.98
CA ALA A 52 -2.40 11.01 -14.71
C ALA A 52 -2.39 11.21 -16.23
N THR A 53 -3.31 12.01 -16.77
CA THR A 53 -3.31 12.36 -18.20
C THR A 53 -2.10 13.21 -18.57
N ALA A 54 -1.68 14.14 -17.70
CA ALA A 54 -0.54 15.02 -17.94
C ALA A 54 0.81 14.30 -17.87
N THR A 55 0.96 13.31 -16.98
CA THR A 55 2.14 12.43 -16.96
C THR A 55 2.08 11.36 -18.05
N GLY A 56 0.92 11.19 -18.71
CA GLY A 56 0.72 10.28 -19.82
C GLY A 56 0.63 8.81 -19.39
N PRO A 57 -0.03 7.94 -20.19
CA PRO A 57 -0.14 6.50 -19.92
C PRO A 57 1.23 5.81 -19.76
N GLU A 58 2.26 6.38 -20.38
CA GLU A 58 3.63 5.88 -20.36
C GLU A 58 4.26 6.00 -18.96
N SER A 59 4.01 7.10 -18.24
CA SER A 59 4.49 7.25 -16.86
C SER A 59 3.89 6.22 -15.89
N LEU A 60 2.59 5.94 -16.01
CA LEU A 60 1.91 4.95 -15.19
C LEU A 60 2.38 3.53 -15.51
N GLN A 61 2.63 3.23 -16.79
CA GLN A 61 3.24 1.97 -17.20
C GLN A 61 4.66 1.83 -16.66
N ILE A 62 5.47 2.89 -16.68
CA ILE A 62 6.82 2.89 -16.11
C ILE A 62 6.77 2.60 -14.59
N GLU A 63 5.88 3.27 -13.85
CA GLU A 63 5.73 3.03 -12.40
C GLU A 63 5.22 1.62 -12.10
N LEU A 64 4.27 1.10 -12.88
CA LEU A 64 3.80 -0.28 -12.73
C LEU A 64 4.90 -1.30 -13.02
N ASN A 65 5.68 -1.10 -14.09
CA ASN A 65 6.80 -1.97 -14.43
C ASN A 65 7.86 -1.96 -13.31
N ARG A 66 8.17 -0.79 -12.73
CA ARG A 66 9.07 -0.69 -11.57
C ARG A 66 8.54 -1.46 -10.35
N ALA A 67 7.23 -1.36 -10.09
CA ALA A 67 6.61 -2.11 -9.00
C ALA A 67 6.72 -3.62 -9.23
N LEU A 68 6.51 -4.09 -10.46
CA LEU A 68 6.67 -5.50 -10.83
C LEU A 68 8.12 -5.98 -10.68
N GLU A 69 9.10 -5.20 -11.15
CA GLU A 69 10.53 -5.49 -10.95
C GLU A 69 10.89 -5.56 -9.46
N THR A 70 10.27 -4.72 -8.64
CA THR A 70 10.49 -4.71 -7.18
C THR A 70 9.93 -5.97 -6.54
N LEU A 71 8.74 -6.42 -6.95
CA LEU A 71 8.15 -7.67 -6.47
C LEU A 71 8.99 -8.89 -6.86
N ALA A 72 9.52 -8.93 -8.09
CA ALA A 72 10.42 -10.01 -8.53
C ALA A 72 11.70 -10.06 -7.67
N LYS A 73 12.27 -8.92 -7.29
CA LYS A 73 13.42 -8.88 -6.37
C LYS A 73 13.07 -9.38 -4.96
N ILE A 74 11.86 -9.08 -4.48
CA ILE A 74 11.38 -9.58 -3.17
C ILE A 74 11.24 -11.11 -3.21
N GLU A 75 10.73 -11.66 -4.31
CA GLU A 75 10.64 -13.10 -4.53
C GLU A 75 12.02 -13.78 -4.46
N GLU A 76 13.00 -13.27 -5.21
CA GLU A 76 14.38 -13.79 -5.18
C GLU A 76 14.98 -13.79 -3.77
N ILE A 77 14.78 -12.70 -3.02
CA ILE A 77 15.24 -12.61 -1.63
C ILE A 77 14.52 -13.64 -0.75
N GLY A 78 13.22 -13.83 -0.95
CA GLY A 78 12.40 -14.81 -0.22
C GLY A 78 12.86 -16.24 -0.46
N GLU A 79 13.12 -16.62 -1.71
CA GLU A 79 13.64 -17.95 -2.06
C GLU A 79 15.01 -18.22 -1.42
N ARG A 80 15.89 -17.23 -1.46
CA ARG A 80 17.21 -17.32 -0.83
C ARG A 80 17.08 -17.51 0.68
N ALA A 81 16.31 -16.65 1.34
CA ALA A 81 16.06 -16.73 2.77
C ALA A 81 15.45 -18.09 3.17
N GLY A 82 14.50 -18.61 2.38
CA GLY A 82 13.90 -19.93 2.62
C GLY A 82 14.90 -21.08 2.46
N THR A 83 15.89 -20.95 1.57
CA THR A 83 16.96 -21.93 1.40
C THR A 83 17.94 -21.90 2.58
N ASP A 84 18.35 -20.70 3.01
CA ASP A 84 19.24 -20.52 4.15
C ASP A 84 18.61 -21.06 5.44
N ILE A 85 17.32 -20.79 5.67
CA ILE A 85 16.57 -21.32 6.82
C ILE A 85 16.57 -22.85 6.83
N ARG A 86 16.30 -23.49 5.68
CA ARG A 86 16.32 -24.96 5.57
C ARG A 86 17.70 -25.52 5.90
N ALA A 87 18.76 -24.92 5.38
CA ALA A 87 20.13 -25.34 5.69
C ALA A 87 20.43 -25.25 7.21
N ILE A 88 19.99 -24.18 7.88
CA ILE A 88 20.14 -24.03 9.33
C ILE A 88 19.38 -25.13 10.09
N VAL A 89 18.16 -25.44 9.68
CA VAL A 89 17.35 -26.52 10.27
C VAL A 89 18.05 -27.86 10.10
N ASP A 90 18.54 -28.18 8.90
CA ASP A 90 19.24 -29.44 8.62
C ASP A 90 20.50 -29.59 9.49
N ILE A 91 21.29 -28.51 9.65
CA ILE A 91 22.45 -28.49 10.54
C ILE A 91 22.04 -28.75 12.00
N ALA A 92 20.98 -28.09 12.47
CA ALA A 92 20.50 -28.27 13.83
C ALA A 92 20.04 -29.71 14.09
N HIS A 93 19.33 -30.33 13.14
CA HIS A 93 18.92 -31.73 13.22
C HIS A 93 20.12 -32.68 13.27
N ALA A 94 21.10 -32.50 12.38
CA ALA A 94 22.31 -33.32 12.36
C ALA A 94 23.11 -33.24 13.68
N GLU A 95 23.24 -32.03 14.24
CA GLU A 95 23.92 -31.79 15.51
C GLU A 95 23.16 -32.42 16.70
N LEU A 96 21.83 -32.38 16.70
CA LEU A 96 21.00 -33.04 17.70
C LEU A 96 21.17 -34.56 17.67
N GLU A 97 21.13 -35.18 16.49
CA GLU A 97 21.36 -36.62 16.34
C GLU A 97 22.77 -37.03 16.80
N ALA A 98 23.80 -36.25 16.44
CA ALA A 98 25.18 -36.51 16.85
C ALA A 98 25.31 -36.51 18.39
N ARG A 99 24.64 -35.57 19.07
CA ARG A 99 24.61 -35.50 20.54
C ARG A 99 23.85 -36.67 21.16
N GLN A 100 22.74 -37.10 20.58
CA GLN A 100 21.99 -38.27 21.05
C GLN A 100 22.83 -39.55 20.94
N ARG A 101 23.49 -39.78 19.79
CA ARG A 101 24.40 -40.92 19.59
C ARG A 101 25.59 -40.91 20.54
N LYS A 102 26.14 -39.74 20.84
CA LYS A 102 27.23 -39.60 21.82
C LYS A 102 26.76 -39.93 23.23
N LYS A 103 25.59 -39.42 23.64
CA LYS A 103 24.97 -39.76 24.94
C LYS A 103 24.68 -41.25 25.09
N SER A 104 24.16 -41.92 24.06
CA SER A 104 23.89 -43.37 24.13
C SER A 104 25.18 -44.20 24.18
N LYS A 105 26.27 -43.72 23.58
CA LYS A 105 27.57 -44.39 23.63
C LYS A 105 28.28 -44.24 24.97
N ASP A 106 28.12 -43.10 25.63
CA ASP A 106 28.71 -42.81 26.94
C ASP A 106 27.95 -43.47 28.11
N ASN A 107 26.75 -44.03 27.88
CA ASN A 107 25.93 -44.70 28.92
C ASN A 107 25.26 -45.99 28.41
N PRO A 108 26.02 -47.09 28.22
CA PRO A 108 25.52 -48.31 27.55
C PRO A 108 24.65 -49.24 28.41
N ASP A 109 24.60 -49.06 29.75
CA ASP A 109 24.00 -50.02 30.70
C ASP A 109 22.82 -49.45 31.54
N GLN A 110 22.03 -48.52 30.97
CA GLN A 110 20.70 -48.16 31.49
C GLN A 110 19.59 -48.56 30.53
#